data_AF-A0A523IQP0-F1
#
_entry.id   AF-A0A523IQP0-F1
#
_cell.length_a   1.000
_cell.length_b   1.000
_cell.length_c   1.000
_cell.angle_alpha   90.00
_cell.angle_beta   90.00
_cell.angle_gamma   90.00
#
_symmetry.space_group_name_H-M   'P 1'
#
loop_
_entity.id
_entity.type
_entity.pdbx_description
1 polymer ?
#
loop_
_entity_poly.entity_id
_entity_poly.type
_entity_poly.pdbx_seq_one_letter_code
_entity_poly.pdbx_strand_id
1 'polypeptide(L)'
;MYKLLMKIFFLLLYISIAYGQHDPSGYSGEENREIKSLSNEEIQGYLAGHGMGFAKAAELNHYPGPMHVLELKAKLNLSKAQIDQTENIYNEMHKKTVRLGKLLVEKEKFLDDLFLNKSIAASELQASISEISKVRGEIRLAHLTAHLKMKELLKPEQINHYDKLRGYTAGSQKHDD
;
A
#
# COMPACT_ATOMS: atom_id res chain seq x y z
N MET A 1 -28.59 37.26 58.46
CA MET A 1 -28.27 36.62 59.76
C MET A 1 -28.95 35.27 59.82
N TYR A 2 -28.15 34.20 59.94
CA TYR A 2 -28.51 32.80 60.27
C TYR A 2 -29.33 32.03 59.21
N LYS A 3 -28.93 30.88 58.65
CA LYS A 3 -27.83 29.91 58.83
C LYS A 3 -27.69 29.21 57.47
N LEU A 4 -26.53 29.12 56.83
CA LEU A 4 -25.38 28.30 57.21
C LEU A 4 -25.71 26.79 57.31
N LEU A 5 -25.04 26.03 56.44
CA LEU A 5 -24.72 24.60 56.55
C LEU A 5 -25.87 23.58 56.39
N MET A 6 -25.97 23.02 55.18
CA MET A 6 -26.04 21.56 55.08
C MET A 6 -25.23 21.08 53.88
N LYS A 7 -23.93 20.86 54.13
CA LYS A 7 -23.08 20.00 53.30
C LYS A 7 -23.67 18.59 53.36
N ILE A 8 -24.37 18.15 52.32
CA ILE A 8 -24.53 16.73 52.02
C ILE A 8 -24.04 16.51 50.60
N PHE A 9 -22.72 16.29 50.56
CA PHE A 9 -22.01 15.31 49.74
C PHE A 9 -22.93 14.43 48.86
N PHE A 10 -23.19 14.88 47.63
CA PHE A 10 -23.54 13.98 46.53
C PHE A 10 -22.44 14.09 45.48
N LEU A 11 -21.36 13.37 45.74
CA LEU A 11 -20.40 12.99 44.70
C LEU A 11 -21.12 12.01 43.78
N LEU A 12 -21.82 12.53 42.78
CA LEU A 12 -22.34 11.75 41.65
C LEU A 12 -21.14 11.27 40.84
N LEU A 13 -20.70 10.04 41.12
CA LEU A 13 -19.85 9.26 40.24
C LEU A 13 -20.59 9.08 38.91
N TYR A 14 -20.28 9.92 37.92
CA TYR A 14 -20.59 9.60 36.53
C TYR A 14 -19.63 8.48 36.11
N ILE A 15 -20.05 7.23 36.33
CA ILE A 15 -19.46 6.09 35.63
C ILE A 15 -19.96 6.20 34.20
N SER A 16 -19.17 6.86 33.34
CA SER A 16 -19.31 6.73 31.90
C SER A 16 -18.98 5.28 31.57
N ILE A 17 -20.00 4.43 31.49
CA ILE A 17 -19.88 3.15 30.80
C ILE A 17 -19.75 3.52 29.32
N ALA A 18 -18.52 3.74 28.88
CA ALA A 18 -18.21 3.68 27.47
C ALA A 18 -18.46 2.24 27.05
N TYR A 19 -19.69 1.96 26.61
CA TYR A 19 -19.95 0.82 25.74
C TYR A 19 -19.15 1.10 24.47
N GLY A 20 -17.88 0.70 24.44
CA GLY A 20 -17.24 0.42 23.18
C GLY A 20 -18.15 -0.59 22.49
N GLN A 21 -18.83 -0.15 21.43
CA GLN A 21 -19.44 -1.08 20.50
C GLN A 21 -18.27 -1.92 19.97
N HIS A 22 -18.06 -3.07 20.60
CA HIS A 22 -17.25 -4.11 20.02
C HIS A 22 -18.07 -4.58 18.82
N ASP A 23 -17.69 -4.10 17.64
CA ASP A 23 -18.12 -4.72 16.40
C ASP A 23 -17.85 -6.22 16.55
N PRO A 24 -18.84 -7.10 16.35
CA PRO A 24 -18.70 -8.53 16.64
C PRO A 24 -17.66 -9.25 15.76
N SER A 25 -17.02 -8.53 14.83
CA SER A 25 -15.90 -8.96 14.00
C SER A 25 -15.27 -7.73 13.37
N GLY A 26 -13.93 -7.67 13.28
CA GLY A 26 -13.22 -6.59 12.57
C GLY A 26 -13.49 -6.53 11.05
N TYR A 27 -14.30 -7.45 10.54
CA TYR A 27 -14.73 -7.54 9.13
C TYR A 27 -16.24 -7.32 8.94
N SER A 28 -16.96 -6.89 9.98
CA SER A 28 -18.39 -6.57 9.91
C SER A 28 -18.67 -5.58 8.78
N GLY A 29 -19.58 -5.94 7.86
CA GLY A 29 -19.93 -5.15 6.68
C GLY A 29 -19.09 -5.46 5.43
N GLU A 30 -17.91 -6.08 5.59
CA GLU A 30 -17.06 -6.46 4.47
C GLU A 30 -17.63 -7.64 3.67
N GLU A 31 -18.54 -8.43 4.27
CA GLU A 31 -19.27 -9.50 3.58
C GLU A 31 -20.14 -8.98 2.41
N ASN A 32 -20.38 -7.67 2.32
CA ASN A 32 -21.12 -7.03 1.23
C ASN A 32 -20.22 -6.54 0.07
N ARG A 33 -18.89 -6.66 0.17
CA ARG A 33 -17.97 -6.32 -0.93
C ARG A 33 -18.21 -7.17 -2.17
N GLU A 34 -17.84 -6.68 -3.34
CA GLU A 34 -17.95 -7.50 -4.56
C GLU A 34 -16.98 -8.69 -4.55
N ILE A 35 -15.77 -8.49 -4.04
CA ILE A 35 -14.75 -9.52 -3.81
C ILE A 35 -14.38 -9.42 -2.34
N LYS A 36 -14.62 -10.45 -1.53
CA LYS A 36 -14.52 -10.31 -0.06
C LYS A 36 -13.08 -10.03 0.39
N SER A 37 -12.10 -10.55 -0.33
CA SER A 37 -10.67 -10.38 -0.05
C SER A 37 -10.09 -9.01 -0.42
N LEU A 38 -10.80 -8.19 -1.21
CA LEU A 38 -10.28 -6.93 -1.74
C LEU A 38 -11.20 -5.74 -1.43
N SER A 39 -10.62 -4.68 -0.88
CA SER A 39 -11.28 -3.36 -0.81
C SER A 39 -11.44 -2.73 -2.20
N ASN A 40 -12.34 -1.75 -2.31
CA ASN A 40 -12.51 -0.98 -3.55
C ASN A 40 -11.22 -0.24 -3.92
N GLU A 41 -10.50 0.29 -2.93
CA GLU A 41 -9.23 0.98 -3.09
C GLU A 41 -8.15 0.03 -3.65
N GLU A 42 -8.11 -1.22 -3.18
CA GLU A 42 -7.21 -2.23 -3.73
C GLU A 42 -7.56 -2.59 -5.17
N ILE A 43 -8.85 -2.81 -5.47
CA ILE A 43 -9.30 -3.09 -6.84
C ILE A 43 -8.88 -1.95 -7.77
N GLN A 44 -9.21 -0.69 -7.43
CA GLN A 44 -8.82 0.46 -8.24
C GLN A 44 -7.30 0.60 -8.33
N GLY A 45 -6.58 0.34 -7.23
CA GLY A 45 -5.12 0.33 -7.21
C GLY A 45 -4.51 -0.68 -8.18
N TYR A 46 -5.01 -1.92 -8.19
CA TYR A 46 -4.55 -2.95 -9.13
C TYR A 46 -4.91 -2.59 -10.58
N LEU A 47 -6.13 -2.12 -10.83
CA LEU A 47 -6.56 -1.72 -12.18
C LEU A 47 -5.75 -0.53 -12.72
N ALA A 48 -5.31 0.38 -11.85
CA ALA A 48 -4.43 1.50 -12.18
C ALA A 48 -2.92 1.13 -12.13
N GLY A 49 -2.56 -0.12 -11.84
CA GLY A 49 -1.15 -0.55 -11.77
C GLY A 49 -0.34 0.15 -10.68
N HIS A 50 -0.99 0.57 -9.60
CA HIS A 50 -0.36 1.23 -8.46
C HIS A 50 0.55 0.28 -7.68
N GLY A 51 1.59 0.85 -7.06
CA GLY A 51 2.58 0.10 -6.30
C GLY A 51 2.04 -0.64 -5.09
N MET A 52 0.96 -0.17 -4.45
CA MET A 52 0.28 -0.81 -3.30
C MET A 52 1.24 -1.40 -2.24
N GLY A 53 2.41 -0.78 -2.04
CA GLY A 53 3.44 -1.27 -1.12
C GLY A 53 4.40 -2.35 -1.66
N PHE A 54 4.19 -2.91 -2.85
CA PHE A 54 5.05 -3.93 -3.47
C PHE A 54 6.52 -3.52 -3.58
N ALA A 55 6.78 -2.24 -3.79
CA ALA A 55 8.12 -1.69 -3.98
C ALA A 55 8.81 -1.23 -2.69
N LYS A 56 8.14 -1.30 -1.52
CA LYS A 56 8.68 -0.72 -0.27
C LYS A 56 10.09 -1.21 0.07
N ALA A 57 10.38 -2.48 -0.21
CA ALA A 57 11.71 -3.06 0.01
C ALA A 57 12.81 -2.33 -0.78
N ALA A 58 12.53 -1.87 -1.99
CA ALA A 58 13.47 -1.08 -2.78
C ALA A 58 13.45 0.39 -2.36
N GLU A 59 12.26 0.99 -2.33
CA GLU A 59 12.09 2.42 -2.03
C GLU A 59 12.73 2.82 -0.70
N LEU A 60 12.46 2.06 0.37
CA LEU A 60 12.97 2.36 1.71
C LEU A 60 14.44 1.96 1.90
N ASN A 61 15.07 1.36 0.89
CA ASN A 61 16.51 1.03 0.87
C ASN A 61 17.26 1.83 -0.22
N HIS A 62 16.81 3.04 -0.52
CA HIS A 62 17.51 4.00 -1.40
C HIS A 62 17.59 3.58 -2.88
N TYR A 63 16.53 2.91 -3.37
CA TYR A 63 16.29 2.65 -4.79
C TYR A 63 15.08 3.48 -5.23
N PRO A 64 15.28 4.60 -5.96
CA PRO A 64 14.20 5.51 -6.31
C PRO A 64 13.13 4.90 -7.22
N GLY A 65 11.86 5.20 -6.96
CA GLY A 65 10.75 4.83 -7.84
C GLY A 65 10.62 5.77 -9.06
N PRO A 66 10.39 5.24 -10.28
CA PRO A 66 10.40 6.06 -11.50
C PRO A 66 9.33 7.15 -11.52
N MET A 67 8.13 6.90 -10.98
CA MET A 67 7.06 7.91 -10.87
C MET A 67 7.54 9.12 -10.06
N HIS A 68 8.07 8.89 -8.86
CA HIS A 68 8.54 9.96 -7.99
C HIS A 68 9.78 10.67 -8.53
N VAL A 69 10.64 9.96 -9.28
CA VAL A 69 11.76 10.59 -9.98
C VAL A 69 11.27 11.54 -11.07
N LEU A 70 10.23 11.19 -11.83
CA LEU A 70 9.62 12.08 -12.82
C LEU A 70 8.96 13.30 -12.16
N GLU A 71 8.26 13.12 -11.05
CA GLU A 71 7.68 14.23 -10.25
C GLU A 71 8.76 15.22 -9.78
N LEU A 72 9.95 14.71 -9.45
CA LEU A 72 11.07 15.50 -8.92
C LEU A 72 12.11 15.88 -9.98
N LYS A 73 11.86 15.64 -11.27
CA LYS A 73 12.87 15.74 -12.35
C LYS A 73 13.66 17.05 -12.38
N ALA A 74 12.98 18.18 -12.14
CA ALA A 74 13.61 19.49 -12.11
C ALA A 74 14.51 19.67 -10.88
N LYS A 75 14.06 19.21 -9.70
CA LYS A 75 14.84 19.29 -8.45
C LYS A 75 16.05 18.35 -8.47
N LEU A 76 15.92 17.22 -9.16
CA LEU A 76 17.01 16.25 -9.36
C LEU A 76 17.97 16.62 -10.49
N ASN A 77 17.72 17.74 -11.20
CA ASN A 77 18.49 18.16 -12.38
C ASN A 77 18.69 17.02 -13.39
N LEU A 78 17.62 16.26 -13.69
CA LEU A 78 17.71 15.15 -14.64
C LEU A 78 18.05 15.69 -16.04
N SER A 79 18.97 15.00 -16.72
CA SER A 79 19.21 15.27 -18.15
C SER A 79 18.02 14.83 -18.99
N LYS A 80 17.91 15.35 -20.23
CA LYS A 80 16.88 14.90 -21.17
C LYS A 80 16.91 13.38 -21.39
N ALA A 81 18.12 12.81 -21.50
CA ALA A 81 18.31 11.37 -21.63
C ALA A 81 17.80 10.59 -20.40
N GLN A 82 18.07 11.08 -19.18
CA GLN A 82 17.57 10.46 -17.96
C GLN A 82 16.05 10.53 -17.87
N ILE A 83 15.43 11.65 -18.27
CA ILE A 83 13.97 11.78 -18.33
C ILE A 83 13.39 10.73 -19.27
N ASP A 84 13.90 10.63 -20.50
CA ASP A 84 13.39 9.71 -21.51
C ASP A 84 13.53 8.25 -21.08
N GLN A 85 14.65 7.89 -20.47
CA GLN A 85 14.87 6.55 -19.92
C GLN A 85 13.96 6.27 -18.72
N THR A 86 13.73 7.26 -17.85
CA THR A 86 12.82 7.10 -16.70
C THR A 86 11.38 6.93 -17.16
N GLU A 87 10.93 7.69 -18.16
CA GLU A 87 9.60 7.53 -18.78
C GLU A 87 9.44 6.15 -19.40
N ASN A 88 10.45 5.64 -20.12
CA ASN A 88 10.40 4.28 -20.65
C ASN A 88 10.31 3.22 -19.55
N ILE A 89 11.12 3.34 -18.49
CA ILE A 89 11.09 2.42 -17.34
C ILE A 89 9.69 2.45 -16.67
N TYR A 90 9.14 3.64 -16.46
CA TYR A 90 7.80 3.82 -15.90
C TYR A 90 6.74 3.16 -16.79
N ASN A 91 6.73 3.47 -18.09
CA ASN A 91 5.72 3.00 -19.03
C ASN A 91 5.74 1.47 -19.19
N GLU A 92 6.93 0.86 -19.27
CA GLU A 92 7.09 -0.60 -19.32
C GLU A 92 6.49 -1.27 -18.08
N MET A 93 6.87 -0.77 -16.90
CA MET A 93 6.40 -1.29 -15.62
C MET A 93 4.88 -1.08 -15.46
N HIS A 94 4.38 0.13 -15.69
CA HIS A 94 2.97 0.46 -15.56
C HIS A 94 2.08 -0.34 -16.51
N LYS A 95 2.47 -0.48 -17.79
CA LYS A 95 1.74 -1.33 -18.75
C LYS A 95 1.67 -2.78 -18.29
N LYS A 96 2.75 -3.31 -17.70
CA LYS A 96 2.79 -4.67 -17.16
C LYS A 96 1.92 -4.80 -15.91
N THR A 97 2.00 -3.86 -14.96
CA THR A 97 1.25 -3.93 -13.70
C THR A 97 -0.25 -3.70 -13.89
N VAL A 98 -0.68 -2.84 -14.83
CA VAL A 98 -2.10 -2.71 -15.20
C VAL A 98 -2.67 -4.03 -15.74
N ARG A 99 -1.93 -4.69 -16.64
CA ARG A 99 -2.37 -5.99 -17.19
C ARG A 99 -2.46 -7.06 -16.11
N LEU A 100 -1.44 -7.16 -15.26
CA LEU A 100 -1.40 -8.14 -14.17
C LEU A 100 -2.43 -7.82 -13.07
N GLY A 101 -2.69 -6.55 -12.79
CA GLY A 101 -3.68 -6.13 -11.81
C GLY A 101 -5.10 -6.51 -12.23
N LYS A 102 -5.45 -6.35 -13.51
CA LYS A 102 -6.71 -6.88 -14.07
C LYS A 102 -6.83 -8.39 -13.87
N LEU A 103 -5.77 -9.14 -14.19
CA LEU A 103 -5.74 -10.58 -14.00
C LEU A 103 -5.84 -10.98 -12.51
N LEU A 104 -5.22 -10.22 -11.61
CA LEU A 104 -5.31 -10.47 -10.18
C LEU A 104 -6.75 -10.31 -9.68
N VAL A 105 -7.42 -9.21 -10.04
CA VAL A 105 -8.82 -8.95 -9.66
C VAL A 105 -9.73 -10.05 -10.20
N GLU A 106 -9.53 -10.48 -11.46
CA GLU A 106 -10.28 -11.60 -12.04
C GLU A 106 -10.09 -12.91 -11.27
N LYS A 107 -8.85 -13.24 -10.89
CA LYS A 107 -8.53 -14.48 -10.17
C LYS A 107 -9.03 -14.47 -8.72
N GLU A 108 -8.96 -13.33 -8.05
CA GLU A 108 -9.53 -13.14 -6.71
C GLU A 108 -11.06 -13.26 -6.77
N LYS A 109 -11.72 -12.69 -7.78
CA LYS A 109 -13.16 -12.86 -8.00
C LYS A 109 -13.53 -14.31 -8.26
N PHE A 110 -12.76 -15.01 -9.10
CA PHE A 110 -12.99 -16.43 -9.37
C PHE A 110 -12.90 -17.29 -8.10
N LEU A 111 -11.90 -17.02 -7.24
CA LEU A 111 -11.79 -17.71 -5.95
C LEU A 111 -12.99 -17.39 -5.03
N ASP A 112 -13.42 -16.14 -4.97
CA ASP A 112 -14.61 -15.70 -4.22
C ASP A 112 -15.87 -16.44 -4.66
N ASP A 113 -16.09 -16.53 -5.98
CA ASP A 113 -17.24 -17.21 -6.58
C ASP A 113 -17.26 -18.72 -6.25
N LEU A 114 -16.09 -19.38 -6.21
CA LEU A 114 -16.00 -20.80 -5.83
C LEU A 114 -16.44 -21.03 -4.36
N PHE A 115 -16.07 -20.13 -3.46
CA PHE A 115 -16.53 -20.18 -2.06
C PHE A 115 -18.00 -19.82 -1.93
N LEU A 116 -18.47 -18.77 -2.61
CA LEU A 116 -19.86 -18.33 -2.61
C LEU A 116 -20.81 -19.45 -3.05
N ASN A 117 -20.41 -20.19 -4.09
CA ASN A 117 -21.19 -21.30 -4.65
C ASN A 117 -21.01 -22.62 -3.90
N LYS A 118 -20.17 -22.66 -2.85
CA LYS A 118 -19.83 -23.87 -2.07
C LYS A 118 -19.32 -25.02 -2.96
N SER A 119 -18.68 -24.69 -4.08
CA SER A 119 -18.24 -25.65 -5.10
C SER A 119 -16.76 -26.00 -5.02
N ILE A 120 -16.00 -25.33 -4.15
CA ILE A 120 -14.55 -25.44 -4.12
C ILE A 120 -14.07 -26.82 -3.62
N ALA A 121 -13.30 -27.52 -4.45
CA ALA A 121 -12.54 -28.69 -4.04
C ALA A 121 -11.12 -28.33 -3.56
N ALA A 122 -10.48 -29.20 -2.77
CA ALA A 122 -9.14 -28.95 -2.24
C ALA A 122 -8.07 -28.72 -3.32
N SER A 123 -8.16 -29.46 -4.44
CA SER A 123 -7.26 -29.29 -5.58
C SER A 123 -7.47 -27.97 -6.31
N GLU A 124 -8.72 -27.52 -6.46
CA GLU A 124 -9.06 -26.24 -7.10
C GLU A 124 -8.63 -25.06 -6.24
N LEU A 125 -8.76 -25.17 -4.91
CA LEU A 125 -8.22 -24.20 -3.98
C LEU A 125 -6.70 -24.07 -4.15
N GLN A 126 -5.97 -25.19 -4.17
CA GLN A 126 -4.52 -25.18 -4.33
C GLN A 126 -4.09 -24.54 -5.66
N ALA A 127 -4.79 -24.86 -6.75
CA ALA A 127 -4.52 -24.27 -8.06
C ALA A 127 -4.80 -22.77 -8.07
N SER A 128 -5.96 -22.33 -7.57
CA SER A 128 -6.36 -20.92 -7.53
C SER A 128 -5.40 -20.07 -6.72
N ILE A 129 -5.00 -20.53 -5.52
CA ILE A 129 -4.03 -19.83 -4.68
C ILE A 129 -2.65 -19.77 -5.36
N SER A 130 -2.24 -20.83 -6.05
CA SER A 130 -0.96 -20.85 -6.77
C SER A 130 -0.95 -19.83 -7.91
N GLU A 131 -2.03 -19.73 -8.66
CA GLU A 131 -2.18 -18.73 -9.74
C GLU A 131 -2.19 -17.30 -9.20
N ILE A 132 -3.00 -17.01 -8.18
CA ILE A 132 -3.04 -15.69 -7.52
C ILE A 132 -1.64 -15.31 -7.00
N SER A 133 -0.97 -16.23 -6.32
CA SER A 133 0.38 -16.01 -5.77
C SER A 133 1.39 -15.69 -6.86
N LYS A 134 1.32 -16.40 -8.00
CA LYS A 134 2.15 -16.11 -9.16
C LYS A 134 1.91 -14.70 -9.70
N VAL A 135 0.65 -14.30 -9.90
CA VAL A 135 0.32 -12.96 -10.41
C VAL A 135 0.79 -11.87 -9.44
N ARG A 136 0.55 -12.01 -8.13
CA ARG A 136 1.06 -11.07 -7.11
C ARG A 136 2.58 -10.98 -7.13
N GLY A 137 3.26 -12.13 -7.28
CA GLY A 137 4.71 -12.20 -7.43
C GLY A 137 5.21 -11.44 -8.66
N GLU A 138 4.53 -11.57 -9.80
CA GLU A 138 4.88 -10.87 -11.04
C GLU A 138 4.65 -9.35 -10.96
N ILE A 139 3.61 -8.89 -10.26
CA ILE A 139 3.40 -7.46 -9.98
C ILE A 139 4.54 -6.92 -9.11
N ARG A 140 4.87 -7.64 -8.03
CA ARG A 140 5.96 -7.27 -7.14
C ARG A 140 7.30 -7.19 -7.88
N LEU A 141 7.57 -8.19 -8.72
CA LEU A 141 8.76 -8.22 -9.56
C LEU A 141 8.81 -7.01 -10.49
N ALA A 142 7.72 -6.67 -11.18
CA ALA A 142 7.68 -5.53 -12.10
C ALA A 142 8.04 -4.21 -11.40
N HIS A 143 7.50 -3.96 -10.21
CA HIS A 143 7.86 -2.79 -9.42
C HIS A 143 9.33 -2.81 -8.97
N LEU A 144 9.81 -3.90 -8.36
CA LEU A 144 11.18 -3.98 -7.87
C LEU A 144 12.21 -3.87 -8.99
N THR A 145 11.95 -4.46 -10.16
CA THR A 145 12.80 -4.30 -11.34
C THR A 145 12.86 -2.84 -11.80
N ALA A 146 11.76 -2.10 -11.77
CA ALA A 146 11.78 -0.68 -12.14
C ALA A 146 12.64 0.14 -11.17
N HIS A 147 12.53 -0.09 -9.86
CA HIS A 147 13.40 0.57 -8.87
C HIS A 147 14.88 0.19 -9.05
N LEU A 148 15.19 -1.06 -9.40
CA LEU A 148 16.55 -1.50 -9.70
C LEU A 148 17.13 -0.75 -10.90
N LYS A 149 16.37 -0.65 -12.01
CA LYS A 149 16.79 0.13 -13.19
C LYS A 149 16.99 1.61 -12.87
N MET A 150 16.16 2.19 -11.99
CA MET A 150 16.33 3.58 -11.57
C MET A 150 17.62 3.81 -10.76
N LYS A 151 17.99 2.85 -9.90
CA LYS A 151 19.26 2.89 -9.16
C LYS A 151 20.46 2.90 -10.09
N GLU A 152 20.41 2.15 -11.19
CA GLU A 152 21.47 2.09 -12.21
C GLU A 152 21.52 3.38 -13.06
N LEU A 153 20.38 4.00 -13.32
CA LEU A 153 20.25 5.19 -14.18
C LEU A 153 20.66 6.51 -13.50
N LEU A 154 20.42 6.63 -12.20
CA LEU A 154 20.65 7.87 -11.46
C LEU A 154 22.06 7.93 -10.87
N LYS A 155 22.63 9.13 -10.85
CA LYS A 155 23.92 9.37 -10.17
C LYS A 155 23.76 9.27 -8.65
N PRO A 156 24.80 8.87 -7.90
CA PRO A 156 24.75 8.83 -6.43
C PRO A 156 24.25 10.13 -5.80
N GLU A 157 24.65 11.28 -6.33
CA GLU A 157 24.23 12.60 -5.83
C GLU A 157 22.73 12.85 -6.05
N GLN A 158 22.18 12.37 -7.17
CA GLN A 158 20.74 12.48 -7.47
C GLN A 158 19.93 11.59 -6.53
N ILE A 159 20.43 10.39 -6.22
CA ILE A 159 19.77 9.48 -5.26
C ILE A 159 19.77 10.09 -3.86
N ASN A 160 20.91 10.61 -3.41
CA ASN A 160 20.98 11.29 -2.12
C ASN A 160 20.05 12.52 -2.05
N HIS A 161 19.90 13.26 -3.14
CA HIS A 161 18.97 14.39 -3.22
C HIS A 161 17.51 13.92 -3.22
N TYR A 162 17.20 12.83 -3.94
CA TYR A 162 15.90 12.19 -3.93
C TYR A 162 15.50 11.75 -2.52
N ASP A 163 16.39 11.07 -1.79
CA ASP A 163 16.11 10.60 -0.42
C ASP A 163 15.81 11.75 0.54
N LYS A 164 16.52 12.88 0.40
CA LYS A 164 16.23 14.11 1.14
C LYS A 164 14.84 14.67 0.79
N LEU A 165 14.52 14.77 -0.50
CA LEU A 165 13.22 15.26 -0.98
C LEU A 165 12.05 14.35 -0.53
N ARG A 166 12.30 13.05 -0.37
CA ARG A 166 11.32 12.07 0.11
C ARG A 166 11.25 11.94 1.63
N GLY A 167 12.16 12.60 2.36
CA GLY A 167 12.18 12.60 3.82
C GLY A 167 12.84 11.37 4.47
N TYR A 168 13.60 10.58 3.72
CA TYR A 168 14.23 9.35 4.22
C TYR A 168 15.49 9.61 5.06
N THR A 169 16.05 10.81 5.02
CA THR A 169 17.29 11.15 5.74
C THR A 169 17.06 11.79 7.12
N ALA A 170 15.81 11.99 7.55
CA ALA A 170 15.50 12.66 8.81
C ALA A 170 15.66 11.77 10.07
N GLY A 171 15.85 10.46 9.90
CA GLY A 171 15.95 9.49 11.00
C GLY A 171 17.37 9.19 11.51
N SER A 172 18.41 9.63 10.81
CA SER A 172 19.81 9.30 11.13
C SER A 172 20.49 10.25 12.12
N GLN A 173 19.76 11.24 12.66
CA GLN A 173 20.31 12.26 13.58
C GLN A 173 19.70 12.26 14.98
N LYS A 174 19.07 11.16 15.42
CA LYS A 174 18.63 11.00 16.81
C LYS A 174 19.13 9.70 17.39
N HIS A 175 20.40 9.67 17.78
CA HIS A 175 20.94 8.83 18.85
C HIS A 175 22.39 9.25 19.07
N ASP A 176 22.56 10.34 19.81
CA ASP A 176 23.75 10.67 20.58
C ASP A 176 23.25 11.67 21.64
N ASP A 177 22.79 11.13 22.77
CA ASP A 177 22.69 11.75 24.10
C ASP A 177 22.46 10.64 25.13
#